data_AF-A0A920HLM7-F1
#
_entry.id   AF-A0A920HLM7-F1
#
_cell.length_a   1.000
_cell.length_b   1.000
_cell.length_c   1.000
_cell.angle_alpha   90.00
_cell.angle_beta   90.00
_cell.angle_gamma   90.00
#
_symmetry.space_group_name_H-M   'P 1'
#
loop_
_entity.id
_entity.type
_entity.pdbx_description
1 polymer ?
#
loop_
_entity_poly.entity_id
_entity_poly.type
_entity_poly.pdbx_seq_one_letter_code
_entity_poly.pdbx_strand_id
1 'polypeptide(L)' 'MEFIENVKLIKIQDIKEYLDSQNWVETYFFKRFFLGDSYLVIKQYQPISKWNNSFFINKDGKKFLIDESATPQYRL' A
#
# COMPACT_ATOMS: atom_id res chain seq x y z
N MET A 1 21.44 5.44 9.77
CA MET A 1 22.04 4.48 8.81
C MET A 1 21.45 3.06 8.99
N GLU A 2 21.13 2.64 10.22
CA GLU A 2 20.46 1.35 10.54
C GLU A 2 19.17 1.06 9.75
N PHE A 3 18.31 2.06 9.51
CA PHE A 3 17.03 1.83 8.82
C PHE A 3 17.20 1.26 7.40
N ILE A 4 18.18 1.77 6.64
CA ILE A 4 18.42 1.36 5.25
C ILE A 4 19.06 -0.04 5.19
N GLU A 5 19.92 -0.38 6.13
CA GLU A 5 20.52 -1.72 6.21
C GLU A 5 19.48 -2.79 6.54
N ASN A 6 18.55 -2.49 7.45
CA ASN A 6 17.45 -3.39 7.79
C ASN A 6 16.54 -3.67 6.58
N VAL A 7 16.27 -2.69 5.72
CA VAL A 7 15.45 -2.88 4.50
C VAL A 7 16.08 -3.86 3.52
N LYS A 8 17.42 -3.92 3.43
CA LYS A 8 18.13 -4.88 2.57
C LYS A 8 17.98 -6.33 3.08
N LEU A 9 17.81 -6.51 4.38
CA LEU A 9 17.66 -7.82 5.04
C LEU A 9 16.25 -8.39 4.90
N ILE A 10 15.24 -7.57 4.65
CA ILE A 10 13.86 -8.03 4.44
C ILE A 10 13.83 -8.96 3.22
N LYS A 11 13.27 -10.16 3.34
CA LYS A 11 13.17 -11.05 2.18
C LYS A 11 12.18 -10.48 1.19
N ILE A 12 12.45 -10.65 -0.11
CA ILE A 12 11.55 -10.20 -1.17
C ILE A 12 10.15 -10.82 -0.99
N GLN A 13 10.10 -12.07 -0.50
CA GLN A 13 8.86 -12.78 -0.23
C GLN A 13 8.03 -12.09 0.86
N ASP A 14 8.65 -11.69 1.98
CA ASP A 14 7.97 -10.98 3.06
C ASP A 14 7.35 -9.65 2.57
N ILE A 15 8.03 -8.94 1.66
CA ILE A 15 7.50 -7.72 1.04
C ILE A 15 6.26 -8.03 0.20
N LYS A 16 6.31 -9.10 -0.61
CA LYS A 16 5.17 -9.53 -1.44
C LYS A 16 3.98 -9.93 -0.58
N GLU A 17 4.20 -10.76 0.43
CA GLU A 17 3.16 -11.20 1.36
C GLU A 17 2.54 -10.02 2.10
N TYR A 18 3.36 -9.04 2.52
CA TYR A 18 2.87 -7.82 3.12
C TYR A 18 1.98 -7.03 2.15
N LEU A 19 2.42 -6.82 0.91
CA LEU A 19 1.65 -6.08 -0.10
C LEU A 19 0.36 -6.82 -0.48
N ASP A 20 0.39 -8.15 -0.61
CA ASP A 20 -0.76 -9.00 -0.89
C ASP A 20 -1.80 -8.96 0.25
N SER A 21 -1.35 -8.72 1.49
CA SER A 21 -2.24 -8.56 2.66
C SER A 21 -2.95 -7.21 2.71
N GLN A 22 -2.49 -6.21 1.93
CA GLN A 22 -3.08 -4.88 1.90
C GLN A 22 -4.33 -4.84 1.01
N ASN A 23 -5.50 -4.60 1.61
CA ASN A 23 -6.77 -4.61 0.86
C ASN A 23 -6.96 -3.46 -0.13
N TRP A 24 -6.17 -2.38 -0.02
CA TRP A 24 -6.21 -1.20 -0.88
C TRP A 24 -5.26 -1.30 -2.09
N VAL A 25 -4.37 -2.29 -2.10
CA VAL A 25 -3.43 -2.54 -3.21
C VAL A 25 -4.15 -3.31 -4.32
N GLU A 26 -4.21 -2.73 -5.52
CA GLU A 26 -4.73 -3.41 -6.71
C GLU A 26 -3.66 -4.32 -7.32
N THR A 27 -2.46 -3.80 -7.48
CA THR A 27 -1.29 -4.53 -7.97
C THR A 27 -0.02 -3.76 -7.64
N TYR A 28 1.13 -4.41 -7.74
CA TYR A 28 2.42 -3.78 -7.50
C TYR A 28 3.51 -4.37 -8.40
N PHE A 29 4.56 -3.59 -8.60
CA PHE A 29 5.81 -4.04 -9.17
C PHE A 29 6.92 -3.78 -8.16
N PHE A 30 7.66 -4.83 -7.82
CA PHE A 30 8.82 -4.74 -6.93
C PHE A 30 10.05 -5.32 -7.61
N LYS A 31 11.15 -4.55 -7.61
CA LYS A 31 12.44 -4.98 -8.13
C LYS A 31 13.56 -4.56 -7.19
N ARG A 32 14.29 -5.54 -6.69
CA ARG A 32 15.52 -5.33 -5.91
C ARG A 32 16.74 -5.43 -6.83
N PHE A 33 17.61 -4.44 -6.75
CA PHE A 33 18.89 -4.44 -7.45
C PHE A 33 20.01 -4.84 -6.48
N PHE A 34 20.98 -5.61 -6.98
CA PHE A 34 22.15 -6.02 -6.19
C PHE A 34 23.06 -4.82 -5.88
N LEU A 35 23.20 -3.91 -6.86
CA LEU A 35 23.87 -2.63 -6.74
C LEU A 35 22.87 -1.53 -7.08
N GLY A 36 22.67 -0.59 -6.16
CA GLY A 36 21.74 0.53 -6.31
C GLY A 36 20.42 0.37 -5.56
N ASP A 37 19.50 1.29 -5.83
CA ASP A 37 18.23 1.40 -5.10
C ASP A 37 17.21 0.36 -5.56
N SER A 38 16.37 -0.08 -4.62
CA SER A 38 15.22 -0.93 -4.94
C SER A 38 14.05 -0.07 -5.42
N TYR A 39 13.25 -0.63 -6.32
CA TYR A 39 12.07 0.02 -6.86
C TYR A 39 10.80 -0.68 -6.38
N LEU A 40 9.84 0.11 -5.92
CA LEU A 40 8.50 -0.31 -5.58
C LEU A 40 7.50 0.65 -6.23
N VAL A 41 6.64 0.11 -7.08
CA VAL A 41 5.51 0.83 -7.68
C VAL A 41 4.23 0.14 -7.22
N ILE A 42 3.31 0.91 -6.66
CA ILE A 42 2.03 0.40 -6.15
C ILE A 42 0.91 1.07 -6.93
N LYS A 43 0.02 0.26 -7.50
CA LYS A 43 -1.26 0.72 -8.03
C LYS A 43 -2.33 0.46 -6.98
N GLN A 44 -3.07 1.51 -6.62
CA GLN A 44 -4.13 1.45 -5.62
C GLN A 44 -5.50 1.37 -6.31
N TYR A 45 -6.45 0.70 -5.67
CA TYR A 45 -7.83 0.72 -6.13
C TYR A 45 -8.38 2.15 -6.12
N GLN A 46 -9.00 2.57 -7.23
CA GLN A 46 -9.63 3.89 -7.33
C GLN A 46 -11.07 3.84 -6.76
N PRO A 47 -11.38 4.66 -5.74
CA PRO A 47 -12.73 4.69 -5.18
C PRO A 47 -13.68 5.38 -6.17
N ILE A 48 -14.85 4.78 -6.39
CA ILE A 48 -15.95 5.44 -7.12
C ILE A 48 -17.03 5.96 -6.17
N SER A 49 -17.13 5.37 -4.97
CA SER A 49 -18.07 5.78 -3.93
C SER A 49 -17.64 5.25 -2.56
N LYS A 50 -18.26 5.76 -1.50
CA LYS A 50 -18.23 5.16 -0.16
C LYS A 50 -19.27 4.05 -0.10
N TRP A 51 -18.87 2.87 0.37
CA TRP A 51 -19.79 1.76 0.64
C TRP A 51 -20.49 1.94 1.99
N ASN A 52 -19.75 2.37 3.00
CA ASN A 52 -20.23 2.78 4.32
C ASN A 52 -19.20 3.72 4.96
N ASN A 53 -19.29 3.96 6.27
CA ASN A 53 -18.35 4.85 6.96
C ASN A 53 -16.90 4.33 7.00
N SER A 54 -16.68 3.03 6.77
CA SER A 54 -15.36 2.40 6.94
C SER A 54 -14.74 1.89 5.64
N PHE A 55 -15.48 1.86 4.52
CA PHE A 55 -15.02 1.27 3.26
C PHE A 55 -15.36 2.11 2.03
N PHE A 56 -14.42 2.17 1.10
CA PHE A 56 -14.65 2.55 -0.29
C PHE A 56 -15.07 1.35 -1.14
N ILE A 57 -15.69 1.63 -2.29
CA ILE A 57 -15.94 0.65 -3.35
C ILE A 57 -15.39 1.15 -4.68
N ASN A 58 -14.77 0.26 -5.47
CA ASN A 58 -14.31 0.56 -6.83
C ASN A 58 -15.33 0.12 -7.90
N LYS A 59 -15.02 0.42 -9.17
CA LYS A 59 -15.83 0.05 -10.34
C LYS A 59 -16.07 -1.46 -10.51
N ASP A 60 -15.19 -2.30 -9.97
CA ASP A 60 -15.24 -3.76 -10.06
C ASP A 60 -15.92 -4.38 -8.83
N GLY A 61 -16.48 -3.56 -7.93
CA GLY A 61 -17.14 -3.99 -6.70
C GLY A 61 -16.19 -4.34 -5.55
N LYS A 62 -14.87 -4.13 -5.70
CA LYS A 62 -13.87 -4.33 -4.65
C LYS A 62 -14.08 -3.30 -3.54
N LYS A 63 -14.09 -3.79 -2.30
CA LYS A 63 -14.19 -2.98 -1.08
C LYS A 63 -12.81 -2.90 -0.42
N PHE A 64 -12.41 -1.70 -0.02
CA PHE A 64 -11.12 -1.45 0.64
C PHE A 64 -11.28 -0.35 1.69
N LEU A 65 -10.46 -0.40 2.73
CA LEU A 65 -10.65 0.43 3.93
C LEU A 65 -10.46 1.92 3.63
N ILE A 66 -11.24 2.76 4.32
CA ILE A 66 -10.97 4.18 4.44
C ILE A 66 -9.95 4.34 5.55
N ASP A 67 -8.76 4.85 5.24
CA ASP A 67 -7.81 5.23 6.28
C ASP A 67 -8.23 6.55 6.92
N GLU A 68 -8.97 6.46 8.03
CA GLU A 68 -9.43 7.63 8.80
C GLU A 68 -8.29 8.36 9.52
N SER A 69 -7.11 7.72 9.66
CA SER A 69 -5.94 8.35 10.26
C SER A 69 -5.29 9.41 9.37
N ALA A 70 -5.62 9.39 8.07
CA ALA A 70 -5.16 10.37 7.08
C ALA A 70 -6.03 11.64 7.03
N THR A 71 -7.08 11.76 7.85
CA THR A 71 -7.89 12.98 7.90
C THR A 71 -7.04 14.12 8.46
N PRO A 72 -6.76 15.20 7.70
CA PRO A 72 -6.04 16.34 8.24
C PRO A 72 -6.90 16.90 9.37
N GLN A 73 -6.39 16.92 10.59
CA GLN A 73 -7.03 17.64 11.69
C GLN A 73 -6.95 19.14 11.37
N TYR A 74 -7.86 19.65 10.53
CA TYR A 74 -8.19 21.06 10.54
C TYR A 74 -8.94 21.30 11.85
N ARG A 75 -8.17 21.56 12.92
CA ARG A 75 -8.71 22.16 14.14
C ARG A 75 -9.08 23.60 13.79
N LEU A 76 -10.38 23.88 13.77
CA LEU A 76 -10.93 25.24 13.84
C LEU A 76 -10.61 25.86 15.19
#